data_AF-A0A1B6DJV6-F1
#
_entry.id   AF-A0A1B6DJV6-F1
#
_cell.length_a   1.000
_cell.length_b   1.000
_cell.length_c   1.000
_cell.angle_alpha   90.00
_cell.angle_beta   90.00
_cell.angle_gamma   90.00
#
_symmetry.space_group_name_H-M   'P 1'
#
loop_
_entity.id
_entity.type
_entity.pdbx_description
1 polymer ?
#
loop_
_entity_poly.entity_id
_entity_poly.type
_entity_poly.pdbx_seq_one_letter_code
_entity_poly.pdbx_strand_id
1 'polypeptide(L)'
;SGCVDIDECTANPCPLGAICNNQPGSYSCQCPGGTAGDPYKDGCSQLKVPESCGPNLPCPGNELCVSDDYIGHNVCICQQGYVRDPKTGKCKDVNECSTTT
;
A
#
# COMPACT_ATOMS: atom_id res chain seq x y z
N SER A 1 -15.53 -33.43 11.03
CA SER A 1 -14.81 -33.45 9.74
C SER A 1 -13.77 -32.36 9.75
N GLY A 2 -12.49 -32.72 9.63
CA GLY A 2 -11.39 -31.76 9.58
C GLY A 2 -11.22 -31.25 8.16
N CYS A 3 -11.48 -29.95 7.96
CA CYS A 3 -11.03 -29.25 6.77
C CYS A 3 -9.59 -28.81 7.06
N VAL A 4 -8.65 -29.26 6.24
CA VAL A 4 -7.27 -28.75 6.28
C VAL A 4 -7.22 -27.66 5.22
N ASP A 5 -6.81 -26.47 5.65
CA ASP A 5 -6.60 -25.33 4.76
C ASP A 5 -5.50 -25.67 3.74
N ILE A 6 -5.74 -25.34 2.48
CA ILE A 6 -4.76 -25.55 1.41
C ILE A 6 -3.96 -24.27 1.29
N ASP A 7 -2.64 -24.35 1.44
CA ASP A 7 -1.78 -23.18 1.27
C ASP A 7 -1.64 -22.81 -0.21
N GLU A 8 -2.49 -21.89 -0.68
CA GLU A 8 -2.46 -21.45 -2.07
C GLU A 8 -1.21 -20.61 -2.39
N CYS A 9 -0.50 -20.08 -1.38
CA CYS A 9 0.74 -19.33 -1.59
C CYS A 9 1.89 -20.19 -2.11
N THR A 10 1.81 -21.52 -1.96
CA THR A 10 2.78 -22.45 -2.54
C THR A 10 2.85 -22.36 -4.07
N ALA A 11 1.76 -21.96 -4.73
CA ALA A 11 1.71 -21.75 -6.17
C ALA A 11 2.24 -20.38 -6.61
N ASN A 12 2.65 -19.52 -5.67
CA ASN A 12 3.04 -18.12 -5.91
C ASN A 12 2.00 -17.36 -6.76
N PRO A 13 0.74 -17.25 -6.30
CA PRO A 13 -0.33 -16.63 -7.07
C PRO A 13 -0.20 -15.10 -7.16
N CYS A 14 0.62 -14.49 -6.31
CA CYS A 14 0.81 -13.04 -6.29
C CYS A 14 1.83 -12.59 -7.37
N PRO A 15 1.63 -11.43 -8.00
CA PRO A 15 2.56 -10.87 -8.97
C PRO A 15 3.86 -10.41 -8.32
N LEU A 16 4.84 -10.05 -9.15
CA LEU A 16 6.21 -9.76 -8.73
C LEU A 16 6.26 -8.68 -7.63
N GLY A 17 7.02 -8.96 -6.58
CA GLY A 17 7.21 -8.04 -5.45
C GLY A 17 6.08 -8.03 -4.41
N ALA A 18 4.94 -8.68 -4.66
CA ALA A 18 3.88 -8.82 -3.66
C ALA A 18 4.13 -10.02 -2.72
N ILE A 19 3.77 -9.86 -1.45
CA ILE A 19 3.80 -10.91 -0.42
C ILE A 19 2.47 -11.64 -0.42
N CYS A 20 2.52 -12.97 -0.58
CA CYS A 20 1.36 -13.83 -0.41
C CYS A 20 1.20 -14.22 1.07
N ASN A 21 -0.01 -14.04 1.60
CA ASN A 21 -0.42 -14.48 2.92
C ASN A 21 -1.56 -15.48 2.79
N ASN A 22 -1.32 -16.72 3.20
CA ASN A 22 -2.32 -17.78 3.22
C ASN A 22 -3.33 -17.54 4.34
N GLN A 23 -4.61 -17.74 4.07
CA GLN A 23 -5.71 -17.56 5.02
C GLN A 23 -6.66 -18.77 4.96
N PRO A 24 -7.36 -19.10 6.05
CA PRO A 24 -8.35 -20.18 6.02
C PRO A 24 -9.40 -19.98 4.92
N GLY A 25 -9.34 -20.79 3.85
CA GLY A 25 -10.23 -20.78 2.70
C GLY A 25 -9.91 -19.75 1.60
N SER A 26 -8.77 -19.04 1.64
CA SER A 26 -8.32 -18.10 0.59
C SER A 26 -6.87 -17.66 0.81
N TYR A 27 -6.28 -16.95 -0.15
CA TYR A 27 -5.04 -16.20 0.05
C TYR A 27 -5.26 -14.70 -0.09
N SER A 28 -4.28 -13.92 0.33
CA SER A 28 -4.23 -12.47 0.10
C SER A 28 -2.84 -12.02 -0.34
N CYS A 29 -2.80 -11.10 -1.29
CA CYS A 29 -1.56 -10.49 -1.77
C CYS A 29 -1.43 -9.06 -1.24
N GLN A 30 -0.24 -8.70 -0.77
CA GLN A 30 0.03 -7.37 -0.19
C GLN A 30 1.40 -6.86 -0.61
N CYS A 31 1.51 -5.55 -0.81
CA CYS A 31 2.80 -4.93 -1.06
C CYS A 31 3.62 -4.79 0.24
N PRO A 32 4.90 -5.20 0.25
CA PRO A 32 5.78 -4.95 1.37
C PRO A 32 5.92 -3.45 1.66
N GLY A 33 6.24 -3.11 2.91
CA GLY A 33 6.49 -1.72 3.30
C GLY A 33 7.53 -1.05 2.40
N GLY A 34 7.24 0.17 1.95
CA GLY A 34 8.10 0.89 1.00
C GLY A 34 7.91 0.50 -0.47
N THR A 35 6.90 -0.32 -0.79
CA THR A 35 6.51 -0.63 -2.18
C THR A 35 5.03 -0.27 -2.42
N ALA A 36 4.69 0.02 -3.68
CA ALA A 36 3.33 0.31 -4.12
C ALA A 36 3.03 -0.29 -5.49
N GLY A 37 1.75 -0.53 -5.75
CA GLY A 37 1.22 -1.15 -6.95
C GLY A 37 -0.05 -1.94 -6.66
N ASP A 38 -0.58 -2.65 -7.66
CA ASP A 38 -1.69 -3.59 -7.48
C ASP A 38 -1.12 -4.97 -7.12
N PRO A 39 -1.24 -5.43 -5.86
CA PRO A 39 -0.66 -6.69 -5.43
C PRO A 39 -1.33 -7.93 -6.03
N TYR A 40 -2.39 -7.78 -6.85
CA TYR A 40 -3.05 -8.89 -7.55
C TYR A 40 -2.89 -8.84 -9.07
N LYS A 41 -2.44 -7.72 -9.65
CA LYS A 41 -2.30 -7.55 -11.11
C LYS A 41 -0.93 -7.06 -11.53
N ASP A 42 -0.57 -5.85 -11.13
CA ASP A 42 0.64 -5.14 -11.60
C ASP A 42 1.89 -5.47 -10.76
N GLY A 43 1.70 -6.09 -9.59
CA GLY A 43 2.77 -6.35 -8.64
C GLY A 43 3.14 -5.12 -7.84
N CYS A 44 4.16 -5.28 -7.00
CA CYS A 44 4.63 -4.23 -6.11
C CYS A 44 6.00 -3.77 -6.57
N SER A 45 6.07 -2.50 -6.92
CA SER A 45 7.32 -1.83 -7.26
C SER A 45 7.78 -1.00 -6.07
N GLN A 46 9.09 -0.85 -5.88
CA GLN A 46 9.58 0.09 -4.88
C GLN A 46 8.91 1.44 -5.14
N LEU A 47 8.29 2.01 -4.10
CA LEU A 47 7.88 3.40 -4.14
C LEU A 47 9.14 4.14 -4.57
N LYS A 48 9.13 4.75 -5.75
CA LYS A 48 10.14 5.75 -6.09
C LYS A 48 9.88 6.89 -5.14
N VAL A 49 10.42 6.73 -3.95
CA VAL A 49 10.48 7.77 -2.97
C VAL A 49 11.30 8.88 -3.63
N PRO A 50 10.72 10.07 -3.82
CA PRO A 50 11.47 11.15 -4.42
C PRO A 50 12.76 11.38 -3.61
N GLU A 51 13.93 11.42 -4.25
CA GLU A 51 15.19 11.81 -3.58
C GLU A 51 15.11 13.25 -3.04
N SER A 52 14.24 14.07 -3.63
CA SER A 52 13.85 15.39 -3.13
C SER A 52 12.39 15.69 -3.47
N CYS A 53 11.66 16.33 -2.54
CA CYS A 53 10.37 16.95 -2.86
C CYS A 53 10.62 18.16 -3.78
N GLY A 54 10.62 17.93 -5.09
CA GLY A 54 10.83 18.95 -6.13
C GLY A 54 9.55 19.27 -6.92
N PRO A 55 9.55 20.35 -7.73
CA PRO A 55 8.39 20.77 -8.51
C PRO A 55 7.96 19.75 -9.59
N ASN A 56 8.85 18.84 -10.01
CA ASN A 56 8.58 17.82 -11.02
C ASN A 56 8.44 16.41 -10.45
N LEU A 57 8.44 16.26 -9.12
CA LEU A 57 8.35 14.96 -8.46
C LEU A 57 7.19 14.91 -7.45
N PRO A 58 5.94 15.21 -7.88
CA PRO A 58 4.79 15.03 -7.02
C PRO A 58 4.54 13.54 -6.80
N CYS A 59 4.22 13.19 -5.56
CA CYS A 59 3.71 11.86 -5.21
C CYS A 59 2.49 11.53 -6.09
N PRO A 60 2.32 10.26 -6.51
CA PRO A 60 1.22 9.88 -7.37
C PRO A 60 -0.14 10.06 -6.65
N GLY A 61 -1.02 10.90 -7.22
CA GLY A 61 -2.38 11.13 -6.69
C GLY A 61 -2.47 12.29 -5.70
N ASN A 62 -3.45 12.23 -4.79
CA ASN A 62 -3.71 13.28 -3.77
C ASN A 62 -2.75 13.17 -2.57
N GLU A 63 -1.47 12.91 -2.84
CA GLU A 63 -0.42 12.71 -1.85
C GLU A 63 0.47 13.95 -1.79
N LEU A 64 0.88 14.34 -0.59
CA LEU A 64 1.83 15.39 -0.32
C LEU A 64 3.21 14.77 -0.08
N CYS A 65 4.23 15.28 -0.78
CA CYS A 65 5.61 14.95 -0.49
C CYS A 65 6.08 15.78 0.71
N VAL A 66 6.56 15.11 1.76
CA VAL A 66 7.18 15.75 2.92
C VAL A 66 8.55 15.14 3.18
N SER A 67 9.50 15.96 3.60
CA SER A 67 10.83 15.49 3.99
C SER A 67 10.76 14.90 5.41
N ASP A 68 11.19 13.66 5.61
CA ASP A 68 11.32 13.09 6.95
C ASP A 68 12.77 13.19 7.42
N ASP A 69 13.04 14.14 8.32
CA ASP A 69 14.38 14.41 8.86
C ASP A 69 14.92 13.26 9.72
N TYR A 70 14.07 12.35 10.19
CA TYR A 70 14.46 11.21 11.03
C TYR A 70 15.00 10.05 10.21
N ILE A 71 14.37 9.81 9.06
CA ILE A 71 14.70 8.71 8.16
C ILE A 71 15.70 9.17 7.08
N GLY A 72 15.85 10.50 6.86
CA GLY A 72 16.74 11.06 5.84
C GLY A 72 16.21 10.84 4.42
N HIS A 73 14.92 10.55 4.30
CA HIS A 73 14.23 10.28 3.04
C HIS A 73 12.95 11.10 2.98
N ASN A 74 12.50 11.45 1.77
CA ASN A 74 11.20 12.08 1.61
C ASN A 74 10.10 11.01 1.70
N VAL A 75 8.88 11.35 2.08
CA VAL A 75 7.78 10.41 2.16
C VAL A 75 6.52 11.02 1.57
N CYS A 76 5.72 10.18 0.92
CA CYS A 76 4.42 10.56 0.36
C CYS A 76 3.34 10.28 1.40
N ILE A 77 2.76 11.33 1.97
CA ILE A 77 1.67 11.24 2.94
C ILE A 77 0.35 11.66 2.29
N CYS A 78 -0.78 11.18 2.81
CA CYS A 78 -2.07 11.66 2.36
C CYS A 78 -2.26 13.13 2.75
N GLN A 79 -2.95 13.90 1.91
CA GLN A 79 -3.37 15.26 2.27
C GLN A 79 -4.22 15.24 3.55
N GLN A 80 -4.25 16.39 4.25
CA GLN A 80 -5.11 16.56 5.43
C GLN A 80 -6.57 16.24 5.06
N GLY A 81 -7.22 15.41 5.87
CA GLY A 81 -8.57 14.89 5.59
C GLY A 81 -8.59 13.60 4.77
N TYR A 82 -7.45 12.98 4.47
CA TYR A 82 -7.37 11.70 3.75
C TYR A 82 -6.58 10.66 4.56
N VAL A 83 -7.00 9.40 4.48
CA VAL A 83 -6.31 8.23 5.07
C VAL A 83 -5.90 7.23 4.00
N ARG A 84 -4.77 6.56 4.21
CA ARG A 84 -4.30 5.51 3.29
C ARG A 84 -5.16 4.26 3.44
N ASP A 85 -5.86 3.89 2.37
CA ASP A 85 -6.66 2.67 2.33
C ASP A 85 -5.72 1.43 2.35
N PRO A 86 -5.86 0.51 3.32
CA PRO A 86 -4.94 -0.61 3.49
C PRO A 86 -5.06 -1.68 2.39
N LYS A 87 -6.15 -1.69 1.61
CA LYS A 87 -6.38 -2.66 0.54
C LYS A 87 -5.87 -2.17 -0.80
N THR A 88 -6.01 -0.86 -1.06
CA THR A 88 -5.66 -0.26 -2.35
C THR A 88 -4.38 0.57 -2.32
N GLY A 89 -3.88 0.89 -1.12
CA GLY A 89 -2.73 1.77 -0.92
C GLY A 89 -3.00 3.24 -1.27
N LYS A 90 -4.21 3.61 -1.68
CA LYS A 90 -4.58 4.96 -2.13
C LYS A 90 -5.10 5.82 -0.99
N CYS A 91 -4.93 7.14 -1.10
CA CYS A 91 -5.54 8.09 -0.17
C CYS A 91 -7.05 8.17 -0.43
N LYS A 92 -7.82 7.88 0.61
CA LYS A 92 -9.29 7.97 0.64
C LYS A 92 -9.69 9.09 1.59
N ASP A 93 -10.62 9.92 1.15
CA ASP A 93 -11.22 10.98 1.96
C ASP A 93 -11.79 10.40 3.27
N VAL A 94 -11.36 10.95 4.38
CA VAL A 94 -11.96 10.72 5.69
C VAL A 94 -13.20 11.58 5.71
N ASN A 95 -14.37 10.96 5.65
CA ASN A 95 -15.59 11.72 5.86
C ASN A 95 -15.72 12.03 7.36
N GLU A 96 -15.19 13.17 7.81
CA GLU A 96 -15.27 13.61 9.21
C GLU A 96 -16.72 13.93 9.64
N CYS A 97 -17.65 14.04 8.68
CA CYS A 97 -19.07 14.14 8.96
C CYS A 97 -19.72 12.77 9.26
N SER A 98 -19.00 11.66 9.03
CA SER A 98 -19.43 10.30 9.38
C SER A 98 -18.87 9.81 10.71
N THR A 99 -17.93 10.55 11.33
CA THR A 99 -17.62 10.39 12.75
C THR A 99 -18.73 11.06 13.55
N THR A 100 -19.82 10.33 13.75
CA THR A 100 -20.88 10.70 14.68
C THR A 100 -20.27 10.91 16.06
N THR A 101 -20.44 12.13 16.60
CA THR A 101 -20.17 12.54 17.98
C THR A 101 -20.63 11.52 19.02
#